data_AF-A0A533X6A3-F1
#
_entry.id   AF-A0A533X6A3-F1
#
_cell.length_a   1.000
_cell.length_b   1.000
_cell.length_c   1.000
_cell.angle_alpha   90.00
_cell.angle_beta   90.00
_cell.angle_gamma   90.00
#
_symmetry.space_group_name_H-M   'P 1'
#
loop_
_entity.id
_entity.type
_entity.pdbx_description
1 polymer ?
#
loop_
_entity_poly.entity_id
_entity_poly.type
_entity_poly.pdbx_seq_one_letter_code
_entity_poly.pdbx_strand_id
1 'polypeptide(L)'
;MAKRLFAVVMVVYLIIDFFLTPYGGLETRTLTNATTTALATVGLLFVGLALIIASLVSLAVGPRRSSVLAIVGALLYFPVFLADYTGQFSASPAPSAIASLEIVQALVAIVIILLALQSRRETARGMA
;
A
#
# COMPACT_ATOMS: atom_id res chain seq x y z
N MET A 1 -2.32 -21.47 -7.51
CA MET A 1 -2.95 -20.94 -6.27
C MET A 1 -2.28 -19.64 -5.81
N ALA A 2 -0.94 -19.60 -5.70
CA ALA A 2 -0.18 -18.41 -5.26
C ALA A 2 -0.50 -17.11 -6.03
N LYS A 3 -0.60 -17.15 -7.37
CA LYS A 3 -0.96 -15.96 -8.18
C LYS A 3 -2.34 -15.38 -7.84
N ARG A 4 -3.33 -16.24 -7.56
CA ARG A 4 -4.70 -15.80 -7.20
C ARG A 4 -4.71 -15.15 -5.83
N LEU A 5 -4.06 -15.76 -4.85
CA LEU A 5 -3.90 -15.18 -3.51
C LEU A 5 -3.21 -13.81 -3.59
N PHE A 6 -2.10 -13.72 -4.34
CA PHE A 6 -1.37 -12.47 -4.51
C PHE A 6 -2.22 -11.36 -5.15
N ALA A 7 -3.01 -11.70 -6.18
CA ALA A 7 -3.98 -10.78 -6.77
C ALA A 7 -5.04 -10.31 -5.77
N VAL A 8 -5.63 -11.25 -5.00
CA VAL A 8 -6.65 -10.94 -3.99
C VAL A 8 -6.09 -10.00 -2.92
N VAL A 9 -4.88 -10.27 -2.40
CA VAL A 9 -4.26 -9.40 -1.38
C VAL A 9 -4.00 -8.00 -1.95
N MET A 10 -3.55 -7.86 -3.20
CA MET A 10 -3.41 -6.55 -3.85
C MET A 10 -4.74 -5.83 -4.01
N VAL A 11 -5.83 -6.54 -4.35
CA VAL A 11 -7.17 -5.93 -4.43
C VAL A 11 -7.64 -5.47 -3.06
N VAL A 12 -7.47 -6.29 -2.02
CA VAL A 12 -7.80 -5.91 -0.63
C VAL A 12 -7.01 -4.67 -0.21
N TYR A 13 -5.72 -4.62 -0.50
CA TYR A 13 -4.88 -3.46 -0.28
C TYR A 13 -5.47 -2.20 -0.93
N LEU A 14 -5.87 -2.26 -2.20
CA LEU A 14 -6.44 -1.12 -2.92
C LEU A 14 -7.78 -0.65 -2.32
N ILE A 15 -8.62 -1.58 -1.86
CA ILE A 15 -9.90 -1.25 -1.22
C ILE A 15 -9.66 -0.51 0.09
N ILE A 16 -8.77 -1.03 0.94
CA ILE A 16 -8.44 -0.40 2.22
C ILE A 16 -7.79 0.97 1.98
N ASP A 17 -6.86 1.07 1.03
CA ASP A 17 -6.20 2.33 0.68
C ASP A 17 -7.22 3.39 0.24
N PHE A 18 -8.19 3.00 -0.59
CA PHE A 18 -9.27 3.90 -1.00
C PHE A 18 -10.03 4.47 0.21
N PHE A 19 -10.36 3.63 1.20
CA PHE A 19 -11.01 4.06 2.43
C PHE A 19 -10.14 4.96 3.32
N LEU A 20 -8.81 4.84 3.24
CA LEU A 20 -7.86 5.70 3.93
C LEU A 20 -7.65 7.07 3.25
N THR A 21 -8.04 7.21 1.98
CA THR A 21 -8.00 8.51 1.30
C THR A 21 -9.23 9.37 1.64
N PRO A 22 -9.15 10.70 1.46
CA PRO A 22 -10.32 11.59 1.57
C PRO A 22 -11.50 11.16 0.68
N TYR A 23 -11.25 10.46 -0.41
CA TYR A 23 -12.30 9.96 -1.32
C TYR A 23 -13.09 8.77 -0.75
N GLY A 24 -12.52 8.06 0.23
CA GLY A 24 -13.15 6.94 0.91
C GLY A 24 -14.24 7.32 1.90
N GLY A 25 -14.38 8.61 2.21
CA GLY A 25 -15.43 9.14 3.09
C GLY A 25 -15.27 8.85 4.58
N LEU A 26 -14.22 8.12 4.99
CA LEU A 26 -13.89 7.88 6.40
C LEU A 26 -12.90 8.90 6.96
N GLU A 27 -12.06 9.48 6.11
CA GLU A 27 -11.10 10.50 6.52
C GLU A 27 -11.80 11.85 6.64
N THR A 28 -12.06 12.27 7.88
CA THR A 28 -12.78 13.52 8.20
C THR A 28 -11.83 14.71 8.39
N ARG A 29 -10.52 14.50 8.43
CA ARG A 29 -9.54 15.59 8.56
C ARG A 29 -9.37 16.29 7.22
N THR A 30 -9.42 17.61 7.23
CA THR A 30 -9.22 18.41 6.01
C THR A 30 -7.74 18.51 5.68
N LEU A 31 -7.40 18.37 4.39
CA LEU A 31 -6.03 18.55 3.88
C LEU A 31 -5.46 19.95 4.17
N THR A 32 -6.30 20.94 4.49
CA THR A 32 -5.88 22.29 4.91
C THR A 32 -5.11 22.31 6.23
N ASN A 33 -5.27 21.29 7.08
CA ASN A 33 -4.52 21.13 8.33
C ASN A 33 -3.37 20.12 8.20
N ALA A 34 -3.02 19.73 6.97
CA ALA A 34 -1.94 18.80 6.70
C ALA A 34 -0.59 19.51 6.80
N THR A 35 0.39 18.85 7.42
CA THR A 35 1.77 19.36 7.45
C THR A 35 2.43 19.22 6.08
N THR A 36 3.58 19.86 5.87
CA THR A 36 4.40 19.63 4.66
C THR A 36 4.81 18.16 4.52
N THR A 37 5.08 17.48 5.64
CA THR A 37 5.36 16.04 5.68
C THR A 37 4.18 15.23 5.16
N ALA A 38 2.96 15.56 5.61
CA ALA A 38 1.74 14.88 5.17
C ALA A 38 1.54 14.99 3.66
N LEU A 39 1.72 16.19 3.08
CA LEU A 39 1.61 16.38 1.63
C LEU A 39 2.63 15.54 0.85
N ALA A 40 3.88 15.50 1.31
CA ALA A 40 4.91 14.68 0.68
C ALA A 40 4.59 13.18 0.76
N THR A 41 4.14 12.71 1.93
CA THR A 41 3.83 11.28 2.14
C THR A 41 2.53 10.86 1.44
N VAL A 42 1.54 11.74 1.29
CA VAL A 42 0.34 11.50 0.47
C VAL A 42 0.71 11.35 -1.01
N GLY A 43 1.68 12.13 -1.51
CA GLY A 43 2.23 11.93 -2.85
C GLY A 43 2.81 10.52 -3.03
N LEU A 44 3.57 10.03 -2.04
CA LEU A 44 4.11 8.66 -2.06
C LEU A 44 3.01 7.60 -2.01
N LEU A 45 1.94 7.83 -1.23
CA LEU A 45 0.78 6.94 -1.19
C LEU A 45 0.17 6.76 -2.59
N PHE A 46 -0.10 7.84 -3.32
CA PHE A 46 -0.66 7.76 -4.67
C PHE A 46 0.28 7.08 -5.67
N VAL A 47 1.58 7.33 -5.58
CA VAL A 47 2.57 6.61 -6.39
C VAL A 47 2.56 5.11 -6.04
N GLY A 48 2.49 4.77 -4.76
CA GLY A 48 2.37 3.40 -4.28
C GLY A 48 1.12 2.69 -4.85
N LEU A 49 -0.03 3.34 -4.78
CA LEU A 49 -1.30 2.86 -5.33
C LEU A 49 -1.19 2.59 -6.84
N ALA A 50 -0.63 3.54 -7.60
CA ALA A 50 -0.41 3.36 -9.04
C ALA A 50 0.50 2.15 -9.35
N LEU A 51 1.55 1.93 -8.54
CA LEU A 51 2.44 0.77 -8.69
C LEU A 51 1.75 -0.55 -8.35
N ILE A 52 0.87 -0.58 -7.34
CA ILE A 52 0.07 -1.76 -7.01
C ILE A 52 -0.91 -2.10 -8.14
N ILE A 53 -1.57 -1.09 -8.72
CA ILE A 53 -2.43 -1.28 -9.90
C ILE A 53 -1.60 -1.81 -11.08
N ALA A 54 -0.47 -1.19 -11.38
CA ALA A 54 0.43 -1.63 -12.45
C ALA A 54 0.95 -3.05 -12.21
N SER A 55 1.21 -3.42 -10.95
CA SER A 55 1.56 -4.79 -10.56
C SER A 55 0.46 -5.78 -10.87
N LEU A 56 -0.79 -5.45 -10.51
CA LEU A 56 -1.97 -6.29 -10.76
C LEU A 56 -2.14 -6.56 -12.26
N VAL A 57 -2.07 -5.51 -13.08
CA VAL A 57 -2.14 -5.62 -14.55
C VAL A 57 -0.97 -6.44 -15.10
N SER A 58 0.23 -6.28 -14.52
CA SER A 58 1.44 -6.99 -14.94
C SER A 58 1.47 -8.47 -14.54
N LEU A 59 0.53 -8.98 -13.74
CA LEU A 59 0.46 -10.40 -13.33
C LEU A 59 0.41 -11.36 -14.53
N ALA A 60 -0.21 -10.94 -15.64
CA ALA A 60 -0.32 -11.72 -16.86
C ALA A 60 0.94 -11.66 -17.74
N VAL A 61 1.73 -10.59 -17.63
CA VAL A 61 2.89 -10.33 -18.51
C VAL A 61 4.17 -10.97 -17.96
N GLY A 62 4.40 -10.89 -16.65
CA GLY A 62 5.62 -11.46 -16.08
C GLY A 62 5.67 -11.44 -14.54
N PRO A 63 5.93 -12.58 -13.89
CA PRO A 63 5.91 -12.68 -12.42
C PRO A 63 6.97 -11.81 -11.75
N ARG A 64 8.15 -11.64 -12.38
CA ARG A 64 9.23 -10.80 -11.86
C ARG A 64 8.87 -9.32 -11.85
N ARG A 65 8.27 -8.80 -12.92
CA ARG A 65 7.88 -7.38 -13.04
C ARG A 65 6.77 -7.04 -12.06
N SER A 66 5.71 -7.85 -12.03
CA SER A 66 4.61 -7.70 -11.06
C SER A 66 5.13 -7.69 -9.62
N SER A 67 5.99 -8.65 -9.25
CA SER A 67 6.52 -8.72 -7.88
C SER A 67 7.36 -7.50 -7.47
N VAL A 68 8.17 -6.94 -8.38
CA VAL A 68 8.96 -5.74 -8.07
C VAL A 68 8.06 -4.52 -7.88
N LEU A 69 7.08 -4.33 -8.77
CA LEU A 69 6.10 -3.25 -8.67
C LEU A 69 5.31 -3.34 -7.37
N ALA A 70 4.89 -4.55 -6.98
CA ALA A 70 4.18 -4.78 -5.73
C ALA A 70 5.02 -4.44 -4.49
N ILE A 71 6.29 -4.85 -4.46
CA ILE A 71 7.20 -4.56 -3.34
C ILE A 71 7.38 -3.05 -3.20
N VAL A 72 7.72 -2.35 -4.28
CA VAL A 72 7.92 -0.90 -4.24
C VAL A 72 6.63 -0.19 -3.86
N GLY A 73 5.51 -0.57 -4.47
CA GLY A 73 4.20 0.01 -4.17
C GLY A 73 3.80 -0.15 -2.71
N ALA A 74 3.94 -1.35 -2.14
CA ALA A 74 3.65 -1.62 -0.73
C ALA A 74 4.62 -0.91 0.22
N LEU A 75 5.90 -0.74 -0.15
CA LEU A 75 6.86 0.00 0.67
C LEU A 75 6.53 1.49 0.76
N LEU A 76 5.95 2.08 -0.28
CA LEU A 76 5.58 3.50 -0.30
C LEU A 76 4.41 3.86 0.60
N TYR A 77 3.71 2.87 1.16
CA TYR A 77 2.71 3.07 2.21
C TYR A 77 3.32 3.49 3.55
N PHE A 78 4.45 2.90 3.94
CA PHE A 78 5.00 3.09 5.28
C PHE A 78 5.35 4.54 5.64
N PRO A 79 5.87 5.39 4.72
CA PRO A 79 6.09 6.80 5.02
C PRO A 79 4.84 7.55 5.50
N VAL A 80 3.68 7.33 4.86
CA VAL A 80 2.44 8.00 5.28
C VAL A 80 1.90 7.42 6.58
N PHE A 81 1.94 6.10 6.73
CA PHE A 81 1.59 5.41 7.98
C PHE A 81 2.41 5.93 9.16
N LEU A 82 3.74 6.02 9.01
CA LEU A 82 4.62 6.51 10.06
C LEU A 82 4.40 7.99 10.36
N ALA A 83 4.13 8.81 9.34
CA ALA A 83 3.81 10.21 9.55
C ALA A 83 2.54 10.38 10.39
N ASP A 84 1.49 9.59 10.15
CA ASP A 84 0.26 9.68 10.95
C ASP A 84 0.45 9.08 12.34
N TYR A 85 1.06 7.90 12.42
CA TYR A 85 1.33 7.21 13.68
C TYR A 85 2.20 8.01 14.65
N THR A 86 3.12 8.84 14.14
CA THR A 86 3.99 9.72 14.95
C THR A 86 3.43 11.12 15.18
N GLY A 87 2.20 11.40 14.73
CA GLY A 87 1.56 12.71 14.86
C GLY A 87 2.15 13.80 13.97
N GLN A 88 2.93 13.42 12.94
CA GLN A 88 3.51 14.34 11.96
C GLN A 88 2.57 14.63 10.79
N PHE A 89 1.46 13.88 10.65
CA PHE A 89 0.54 14.04 9.52
C PHE A 89 -0.43 15.21 9.70
N SER A 90 -1.07 15.33 10.86
CA SER A 90 -2.01 16.40 11.16
C SER A 90 -1.89 16.82 12.62
N ALA A 91 -2.28 18.07 12.91
CA ALA A 91 -2.38 18.57 14.28
C ALA A 91 -3.47 17.85 15.10
N SER A 92 -4.44 17.23 14.43
CA SER A 92 -5.49 16.44 15.07
C SER A 92 -5.23 14.94 14.88
N PRO A 93 -5.41 14.11 15.94
CA PRO A 93 -5.25 12.67 15.83
C PRO A 93 -6.27 12.06 14.85
N ALA A 94 -5.87 10.97 14.20
CA ALA A 94 -6.76 10.22 13.32
C ALA A 94 -7.97 9.68 14.10
N PRO A 95 -9.18 9.64 13.50
CA PRO A 95 -10.30 8.89 14.05
C PRO A 95 -9.90 7.43 14.31
N SER A 96 -10.40 6.83 15.39
CA SER A 96 -10.00 5.46 15.80
C SER A 96 -10.22 4.40 14.72
N ALA A 97 -11.25 4.57 13.88
CA ALA A 97 -11.52 3.72 12.73
C ALA A 97 -10.42 3.82 11.66
N ILE A 98 -9.94 5.04 11.35
CA ILE A 98 -8.84 5.27 10.40
C ILE A 98 -7.56 4.67 10.96
N ALA A 99 -7.20 4.98 12.20
CA ALA A 99 -5.99 4.44 12.83
C ALA A 99 -5.96 2.90 12.84
N SER A 100 -7.12 2.26 13.02
CA SER A 100 -7.24 0.80 12.94
C SER A 100 -7.03 0.29 11.51
N LEU A 101 -7.64 0.94 10.52
CA LEU A 101 -7.47 0.60 9.10
C LEU A 101 -6.03 0.80 8.63
N GLU A 102 -5.34 1.80 9.13
CA GLU A 102 -3.93 2.04 8.84
C GLU A 102 -3.04 0.89 9.30
N ILE A 103 -3.26 0.38 10.52
CA ILE A 103 -2.55 -0.80 11.03
C ILE A 103 -2.86 -2.03 10.16
N VAL A 104 -4.13 -2.24 9.79
CA VAL A 104 -4.53 -3.34 8.90
C VAL A 104 -3.84 -3.21 7.54
N GLN A 105 -3.80 -2.01 6.96
CA GLN A 105 -3.15 -1.76 5.69
C GLN A 105 -1.64 -2.01 5.75
N ALA A 106 -0.98 -1.63 6.85
CA ALA A 106 0.43 -1.95 7.08
C ALA A 106 0.67 -3.47 7.08
N LEU A 107 -0.20 -4.24 7.73
CA LEU A 107 -0.13 -5.70 7.72
C LEU A 107 -0.34 -6.28 6.32
N VAL A 108 -1.32 -5.77 5.56
CA VAL A 108 -1.56 -6.19 4.18
C VAL A 108 -0.35 -5.86 3.29
N ALA A 109 0.27 -4.69 3.46
CA ALA A 109 1.49 -4.30 2.75
C ALA A 109 2.65 -5.29 3.01
N ILE A 110 2.84 -5.71 4.28
CA ILE A 110 3.83 -6.73 4.65
C ILE A 110 3.53 -8.05 3.93
N VAL A 111 2.26 -8.50 3.93
CA VAL A 111 1.86 -9.74 3.25
C VAL A 111 2.14 -9.66 1.74
N ILE A 112 1.87 -8.53 1.09
CA ILE A 112 2.21 -8.29 -0.33
C ILE A 112 3.71 -8.46 -0.56
N ILE A 113 4.55 -7.84 0.29
CA ILE A 113 6.00 -7.92 0.17
C ILE A 113 6.47 -9.37 0.30
N LEU A 114 5.97 -10.10 1.30
CA LEU A 114 6.34 -11.50 1.52
C LEU A 114 5.95 -12.40 0.34
N LEU A 115 4.72 -12.27 -0.16
CA LEU A 115 4.24 -13.04 -1.32
C LEU A 115 5.01 -12.69 -2.60
N ALA A 116 5.32 -11.41 -2.82
CA ALA A 116 6.12 -10.97 -3.94
C ALA A 116 7.55 -11.51 -3.89
N LEU A 117 8.18 -11.51 -2.71
CA LEU A 117 9.51 -12.10 -2.51
C LEU A 117 9.50 -13.61 -2.76
N GLN A 118 8.47 -14.32 -2.28
CA GLN A 118 8.30 -15.75 -2.55
C GLN A 118 8.15 -16.03 -4.06
N SER A 119 7.26 -15.30 -4.74
CA SER A 119 7.06 -15.40 -6.19
C SER A 119 8.36 -15.21 -6.99
N ARG A 120 9.20 -14.25 -6.59
CA ARG A 120 10.52 -14.04 -7.20
C ARG A 120 11.47 -15.21 -6.97
N ARG A 121 11.49 -15.79 -5.77
CA ARG A 121 12.34 -16.95 -5.45
C ARG A 121 11.93 -18.19 -6.25
N GLU A 122 10.65 -18.45 -6.37
CA GLU A 122 10.11 -19.56 -7.17
C GLU A 122 10.48 -19.38 -8.65
N THR A 123 10.34 -18.17 -9.18
CA THR A 123 10.72 -17.86 -10.57
C THR A 123 12.22 -18.06 -10.80
N ALA A 124 13.08 -17.65 -9.86
CA ALA A 124 14.52 -17.82 -9.98
C ALA A 124 14.95 -19.30 -9.92
N ARG A 125 14.31 -20.11 -9.07
CA ARG A 125 14.57 -21.56 -8.96
C ARG A 125 14.14 -22.34 -10.19
N GLY A 126 13.08 -21.91 -10.87
CA GLY A 126 12.64 -22.55 -12.13
C GLY A 126 13.51 -22.23 -13.35
N MET A 127 14.47 -21.30 -13.22
CA MET A 127 15.44 -20.96 -14.27
C MET A 127 16.83 -21.60 -14.05
N ALA A 128 17.03 -22.28 -12.91
CA ALA A 128 18.27 -22.98 -12.55
C ALA A 128 18.12 -24.48 -12.83
#